data_AF-A0A8I2E2F8-F1
#
_entry.id   AF-A0A8I2E2F8-F1
#
_cell.length_a   1.000
_cell.length_b   1.000
_cell.length_c   1.000
_cell.angle_alpha   90.00
_cell.angle_beta   90.00
_cell.angle_gamma   90.00
#
_symmetry.space_group_name_H-M   'P 1'
#
loop_
_entity.id
_entity.type
_entity.pdbx_description
1 polymer ?
#
loop_
_entity_poly.entity_id
_entity_poly.type
_entity_poly.pdbx_seq_one_letter_code
_entity_poly.pdbx_strand_id
1 'polypeptide(L)'
;MTTAPSAPLAVIVTKADGNVTRIGPIPTPDVAEAIHASLSRPTTIPEQAAATAEVVRFVPEQPHLPLLDAEIETVVELIDHPEQGVEAPYPNLWDRLVAQHGLETADALFKAALTARQSCRKATHEAAGPNTARAQADARFDHALRELLTENTGPGGISPAALDATLANIRRLADAWAQERRHPGSEA
;
A
#
# COMPACT_ATOMS: atom_id res chain seq x y z
N MET A 1 -19.39 -26.10 -34.97
CA MET A 1 -20.03 -26.20 -33.65
C MET A 1 -19.95 -24.82 -33.03
N THR A 2 -21.07 -24.10 -32.94
CA THR A 2 -21.11 -22.74 -32.37
C THR A 2 -21.39 -22.87 -30.89
N THR A 3 -20.34 -22.86 -30.06
CA THR A 3 -20.47 -22.78 -28.61
C THR A 3 -21.13 -21.45 -28.27
N ALA A 4 -22.30 -21.49 -27.62
CA ALA A 4 -22.91 -20.30 -27.03
C ALA A 4 -21.87 -19.59 -26.14
N PRO A 5 -21.82 -18.24 -26.13
CA PRO A 5 -20.93 -17.54 -25.21
C PRO A 5 -21.33 -17.93 -23.79
N SER A 6 -20.40 -18.59 -23.08
CA SER A 6 -20.57 -18.89 -21.66
C SER A 6 -20.84 -17.57 -20.93
N ALA A 7 -21.83 -17.54 -20.04
CA ALA A 7 -22.06 -16.38 -19.20
C ALA A 7 -20.78 -16.08 -18.39
N PRO A 8 -20.43 -14.81 -18.17
CA PRO A 8 -19.25 -14.46 -17.40
C PRO A 8 -19.36 -15.01 -15.96
N LEU A 9 -18.20 -15.29 -15.38
CA LEU A 9 -18.06 -15.85 -14.05
C LEU A 9 -17.57 -14.78 -13.07
N ALA A 10 -17.63 -15.10 -11.78
CA ALA A 10 -17.00 -14.34 -10.71
C ALA A 10 -16.36 -15.30 -9.71
N VAL A 11 -15.32 -14.84 -9.03
CA VAL A 11 -14.77 -15.52 -7.86
C VAL A 11 -15.23 -14.78 -6.61
N ILE A 12 -15.87 -15.50 -5.69
CA ILE A 12 -16.28 -14.99 -4.39
C ILE A 12 -15.25 -15.44 -3.37
N VAL A 13 -14.70 -14.48 -2.60
CA VAL A 13 -13.87 -14.73 -1.43
C VAL A 13 -14.65 -14.34 -0.20
N THR A 14 -14.90 -15.31 0.67
CA THR A 14 -15.59 -15.10 1.95
C THR A 14 -14.56 -15.21 3.07
N LYS A 15 -14.36 -14.12 3.80
CA LYS A 15 -13.47 -14.06 4.97
C LYS A 15 -14.13 -14.71 6.19
N ALA A 16 -13.34 -15.01 7.22
CA ALA A 16 -13.84 -15.62 8.46
C ALA A 16 -14.83 -14.76 9.24
N ASP A 17 -14.77 -13.44 9.07
CA ASP A 17 -15.73 -12.48 9.63
C ASP A 17 -17.07 -12.44 8.87
N GLY A 18 -17.22 -13.24 7.80
CA GLY A 18 -18.38 -13.29 6.92
C GLY A 18 -18.41 -12.20 5.85
N ASN A 19 -17.40 -11.33 5.79
CA ASN A 19 -17.31 -10.33 4.73
C ASN A 19 -16.94 -10.98 3.40
N VAL A 20 -17.58 -10.49 2.34
CA VAL A 20 -17.51 -11.10 1.01
C VAL A 20 -16.93 -10.11 0.00
N THR A 21 -15.84 -10.52 -0.63
CA THR A 21 -15.24 -9.83 -1.77
C THR A 21 -15.55 -10.61 -3.04
N ARG A 22 -16.03 -9.93 -4.09
CA ARG A 22 -16.35 -10.57 -5.38
C ARG A 22 -15.44 -10.02 -6.45
N ILE A 23 -14.86 -10.88 -7.28
CA ILE A 23 -13.95 -10.51 -8.37
C ILE A 23 -14.61 -10.90 -9.69
N GLY A 24 -14.85 -9.94 -10.57
CA GLY A 24 -15.46 -10.17 -11.88
C GLY A 24 -15.88 -8.88 -12.59
N PRO A 25 -16.34 -8.97 -13.84
CA PRO A 25 -16.64 -10.19 -14.59
C PRO A 25 -15.38 -10.93 -15.10
N ILE A 26 -15.42 -12.26 -15.06
CA ILE A 26 -14.35 -13.14 -15.57
C ILE A 26 -14.83 -13.80 -16.87
N PRO A 27 -14.11 -13.64 -17.98
CA PRO A 27 -14.62 -14.01 -19.31
C PRO A 27 -14.61 -15.51 -19.57
N THR A 28 -13.71 -16.27 -18.95
CA THR A 28 -13.52 -17.70 -19.23
C THR A 28 -13.46 -18.54 -17.95
N PRO A 29 -13.93 -19.80 -17.99
CA PRO A 29 -13.80 -20.75 -16.89
C PRO A 29 -12.35 -20.97 -16.45
N ASP A 30 -11.44 -21.16 -17.41
CA ASP A 30 -10.02 -21.43 -17.12
C ASP A 30 -9.38 -20.31 -16.28
N VAL A 31 -9.71 -19.04 -16.57
CA VAL A 31 -9.22 -17.89 -15.80
C VAL A 31 -9.86 -17.87 -14.41
N ALA A 32 -11.16 -18.16 -14.30
CA ALA A 32 -11.83 -18.22 -13.00
C ALA A 32 -11.27 -19.34 -12.11
N GLU A 33 -10.98 -20.51 -12.69
CA GLU A 33 -10.36 -21.64 -12.00
C GLU A 33 -8.92 -21.33 -11.58
N ALA A 34 -8.13 -20.65 -12.42
CA ALA A 34 -6.78 -20.23 -12.07
C ALA A 34 -6.76 -19.25 -10.88
N ILE A 35 -7.63 -18.24 -10.90
CA ILE A 35 -7.78 -17.28 -9.81
C ILE A 35 -8.22 -18.01 -8.54
N HIS A 36 -9.25 -18.85 -8.62
CA HIS A 36 -9.74 -19.65 -7.50
C HIS A 36 -8.65 -20.55 -6.91
N ALA A 37 -7.89 -21.27 -7.75
CA ALA A 37 -6.82 -22.15 -7.31
C ALA A 37 -5.69 -21.39 -6.62
N SER A 38 -5.36 -20.19 -7.09
CA SER A 38 -4.35 -19.33 -6.46
C SER A 38 -4.82 -18.85 -5.08
N LEU A 39 -6.05 -18.34 -4.99
CA LEU A 39 -6.62 -17.81 -3.74
C LEU A 39 -6.95 -18.89 -2.70
N SER A 40 -7.08 -20.15 -3.14
CA SER A 40 -7.33 -21.31 -2.26
C SER A 40 -6.04 -22.03 -1.84
N ARG A 41 -4.86 -21.54 -2.25
CA ARG A 41 -3.59 -22.18 -1.94
C ARG A 41 -3.33 -22.16 -0.42
N PRO A 42 -2.82 -23.25 0.19
CA PRO A 42 -2.39 -23.25 1.58
C PRO A 42 -1.37 -22.15 1.86
N THR A 43 -1.58 -21.42 2.96
CA THR A 43 -0.80 -20.25 3.36
C THR A 43 -0.68 -20.19 4.87
N THR A 44 0.38 -19.55 5.37
CA THR A 44 0.60 -19.30 6.79
C THR A 44 0.02 -17.96 7.25
N ILE A 45 -0.48 -17.14 6.32
CA ILE A 45 -1.09 -15.84 6.62
C ILE A 45 -2.50 -16.08 7.18
N PRO A 46 -2.79 -15.73 8.45
CA PRO A 46 -4.04 -16.11 9.12
C PRO A 46 -5.30 -15.64 8.38
N GLU A 47 -5.30 -14.41 7.86
CA GLU A 47 -6.46 -13.84 7.16
C GLU A 47 -6.81 -14.60 5.88
N GLN A 48 -5.79 -15.01 5.13
CA GLN A 48 -5.95 -15.78 3.90
C GLN A 48 -6.35 -17.24 4.21
N ALA A 49 -5.73 -17.83 5.23
CA ALA A 49 -5.99 -19.21 5.64
C ALA A 49 -7.42 -19.41 6.16
N ALA A 50 -8.02 -18.36 6.72
CA ALA A 50 -9.38 -18.39 7.24
C ALA A 50 -10.44 -18.00 6.19
N ALA A 51 -10.03 -17.60 4.98
CA ALA A 51 -10.92 -17.26 3.89
C ALA A 51 -11.22 -18.48 2.99
N THR A 52 -12.40 -18.49 2.38
CA THR A 52 -12.80 -19.50 1.38
C THR A 52 -13.08 -18.83 0.05
N ALA A 53 -12.66 -19.45 -1.05
CA ALA A 53 -12.96 -18.98 -2.40
C ALA A 53 -13.91 -19.94 -3.13
N GLU A 54 -14.77 -19.42 -3.99
CA GLU A 54 -15.63 -20.20 -4.87
C GLU A 54 -15.84 -19.52 -6.23
N VAL A 55 -16.07 -20.30 -7.28
CA VAL A 55 -16.41 -19.79 -8.62
C VAL A 55 -17.92 -19.84 -8.81
N VAL A 56 -18.51 -18.70 -9.16
CA VAL A 56 -19.96 -18.56 -9.38
C VAL A 56 -20.25 -17.86 -10.70
N ARG A 57 -21.53 -17.80 -11.08
CA ARG A 57 -21.97 -16.93 -12.18
C ARG A 57 -21.87 -15.47 -11.77
N PHE A 58 -21.39 -14.62 -12.68
CA PHE A 58 -21.37 -13.19 -12.46
C PHE A 58 -22.78 -12.63 -12.32
N VAL A 59 -22.98 -11.75 -11.33
CA VAL A 59 -24.25 -11.06 -11.06
C VAL A 59 -23.99 -9.55 -11.09
N PRO A 60 -24.32 -8.84 -12.19
CA PRO A 60 -23.94 -7.44 -12.38
C PRO A 60 -24.54 -6.49 -11.33
N GLU A 61 -25.64 -6.87 -10.68
CA GLU A 61 -26.30 -6.07 -9.65
C GLU A 61 -25.54 -6.05 -8.32
N GLN A 62 -24.56 -6.93 -8.14
CA GLN A 62 -23.73 -6.99 -6.94
C GLN A 62 -22.40 -6.26 -7.17
N PRO A 63 -21.80 -5.65 -6.14
CA PRO A 63 -20.50 -5.00 -6.26
C PRO A 63 -19.41 -6.06 -6.51
N HIS A 64 -18.61 -5.83 -7.55
CA HIS A 64 -17.48 -6.67 -7.91
C HIS A 64 -16.24 -5.80 -8.09
N LEU A 65 -15.11 -6.28 -7.58
CA LEU A 65 -13.80 -5.78 -7.94
C LEU A 65 -13.50 -6.22 -9.39
N PRO A 66 -13.02 -5.29 -10.24
CA PRO A 66 -12.69 -5.63 -11.62
C PRO A 66 -11.47 -6.56 -11.68
N LEU A 67 -11.24 -7.16 -12.84
CA LEU A 67 -9.92 -7.74 -13.12
C LEU A 67 -8.89 -6.62 -13.24
N LEU A 68 -7.65 -6.93 -12.87
CA LEU A 68 -6.53 -6.01 -12.94
C LEU A 68 -5.79 -6.27 -14.24
N ASP A 69 -5.49 -5.20 -14.96
CA ASP A 69 -4.54 -5.29 -16.08
C ASP A 69 -3.12 -5.43 -15.53
N ALA A 70 -2.28 -6.17 -16.25
CA ALA A 70 -0.88 -6.40 -15.90
C ALA A 70 -0.01 -5.18 -16.29
N GLU A 71 -0.36 -4.00 -15.81
CA GLU A 71 0.27 -2.73 -16.16
C GLU A 71 0.84 -2.00 -14.94
N ILE A 72 1.92 -1.25 -15.14
CA ILE A 72 2.61 -0.50 -14.07
C ILE A 72 1.69 0.60 -13.56
N GLU A 73 0.97 1.25 -14.47
CA GLU A 73 0.03 2.34 -14.24
C GLU A 73 -1.09 1.89 -13.28
N THR A 74 -1.67 0.72 -13.52
CA THR A 74 -2.69 0.12 -12.63
C THR A 74 -2.16 -0.06 -11.22
N VAL A 75 -0.92 -0.55 -11.07
CA VAL A 75 -0.32 -0.73 -9.75
C VAL A 75 -0.05 0.63 -9.09
N VAL A 76 0.51 1.60 -9.82
CA VAL A 76 0.79 2.95 -9.28
C VAL A 76 -0.49 3.65 -8.82
N GLU A 77 -1.58 3.53 -9.57
CA GLU A 77 -2.87 4.13 -9.24
C GLU A 77 -3.48 3.50 -7.98
N LEU A 78 -3.42 2.17 -7.88
CA LEU A 78 -4.11 1.44 -6.83
C LEU A 78 -3.28 1.21 -5.56
N ILE A 79 -1.96 1.36 -5.60
CA ILE A 79 -1.07 0.92 -4.50
C ILE A 79 -1.45 1.49 -3.12
N ASP A 80 -1.91 2.75 -3.08
CA ASP A 80 -2.35 3.43 -1.85
C ASP A 80 -3.89 3.52 -1.74
N HIS A 81 -4.64 2.86 -2.63
CA HIS A 81 -6.10 2.92 -2.62
C HIS A 81 -6.65 2.24 -1.35
N PRO A 82 -7.50 2.90 -0.56
CA PRO A 82 -7.91 2.39 0.76
C PRO A 82 -8.67 1.06 0.68
N GLU A 83 -9.42 0.83 -0.39
CA GLU A 83 -10.26 -0.37 -0.55
C GLU A 83 -9.68 -1.42 -1.50
N GLN A 84 -8.64 -1.07 -2.26
CA GLN A 84 -8.14 -1.94 -3.34
C GLN A 84 -6.61 -2.04 -3.40
N GLY A 85 -5.89 -1.25 -2.61
CA GLY A 85 -4.44 -1.20 -2.59
C GLY A 85 -3.82 -2.34 -1.80
N VAL A 86 -2.54 -2.17 -1.46
CA VAL A 86 -1.75 -3.23 -0.79
C VAL A 86 -2.21 -3.45 0.65
N GLU A 87 -2.58 -2.36 1.33
CA GLU A 87 -3.06 -2.38 2.71
C GLU A 87 -4.59 -2.61 2.81
N ALA A 88 -5.25 -2.84 1.66
CA ALA A 88 -6.67 -3.11 1.64
C ALA A 88 -6.98 -4.51 2.22
N PRO A 89 -8.24 -4.75 2.65
CA PRO A 89 -8.65 -6.07 3.11
C PRO A 89 -8.43 -7.16 2.06
N TYR A 90 -8.14 -8.38 2.52
CA TYR A 90 -8.00 -9.55 1.65
C TYR A 90 -9.27 -9.82 0.79
N PRO A 91 -9.11 -10.19 -0.50
CA PRO A 91 -7.89 -10.16 -1.30
C PRO A 91 -7.52 -8.73 -1.73
N ASN A 92 -6.27 -8.34 -1.43
CA ASN A 92 -5.75 -7.01 -1.71
C ASN A 92 -5.14 -6.90 -3.13
N LEU A 93 -4.55 -5.76 -3.48
CA LEU A 93 -3.92 -5.54 -4.80
C LEU A 93 -2.92 -6.65 -5.17
N TRP A 94 -2.06 -7.01 -4.22
CA TRP A 94 -1.01 -8.01 -4.43
C TRP A 94 -1.61 -9.40 -4.68
N ASP A 95 -2.54 -9.83 -3.82
CA ASP A 95 -3.17 -11.14 -3.93
C ASP A 95 -3.92 -11.29 -5.25
N ARG A 96 -4.60 -10.23 -5.68
CA ARG A 96 -5.32 -10.19 -6.97
C ARG A 96 -4.36 -10.28 -8.15
N LEU A 97 -3.24 -9.54 -8.16
CA LEU A 97 -2.25 -9.64 -9.24
C LEU A 97 -1.61 -11.02 -9.31
N VAL A 98 -1.23 -11.60 -8.16
CA VAL A 98 -0.65 -12.95 -8.11
C VAL A 98 -1.67 -13.98 -8.58
N ALA A 99 -2.94 -13.85 -8.21
CA ALA A 99 -3.99 -14.76 -8.62
C ALA A 99 -4.32 -14.68 -10.12
N GLN A 100 -4.21 -13.50 -10.72
CA GLN A 100 -4.59 -13.29 -12.12
C GLN A 100 -3.42 -13.49 -13.09
N HIS A 101 -2.21 -13.10 -12.71
CA HIS A 101 -1.05 -13.02 -13.61
C HIS A 101 0.17 -13.82 -13.15
N GLY A 102 0.09 -14.43 -11.96
CA GLY A 102 1.18 -15.17 -11.35
C GLY A 102 2.19 -14.30 -10.59
N LEU A 103 3.01 -14.97 -9.78
CA LEU A 103 3.94 -14.33 -8.85
C LEU A 103 5.03 -13.52 -9.57
N GLU A 104 5.62 -14.06 -10.64
CA GLU A 104 6.72 -13.41 -11.36
C GLU A 104 6.29 -12.08 -11.98
N THR A 105 5.11 -12.07 -12.62
CA THR A 105 4.51 -10.88 -13.22
C THR A 105 4.16 -9.84 -12.15
N ALA A 106 3.51 -10.27 -11.06
CA ALA A 106 3.15 -9.38 -9.96
C ALA A 106 4.38 -8.72 -9.32
N ASP A 107 5.44 -9.49 -9.05
CA ASP A 107 6.69 -8.99 -8.49
C ASP A 107 7.38 -7.98 -9.42
N ALA A 108 7.45 -8.28 -10.72
CA ALA A 108 8.04 -7.38 -11.71
C ALA A 108 7.27 -6.04 -11.80
N LEU A 109 5.94 -6.10 -11.85
CA LEU A 109 5.08 -4.91 -11.89
C LEU A 109 5.22 -4.06 -10.63
N PHE A 110 5.23 -4.68 -9.45
CA PHE A 110 5.39 -3.96 -8.18
C PHE A 110 6.74 -3.26 -8.08
N LYS A 111 7.83 -3.94 -8.45
CA LYS A 111 9.18 -3.32 -8.47
C LYS A 111 9.24 -2.13 -9.43
N ALA A 112 8.66 -2.28 -10.62
CA ALA A 112 8.60 -1.22 -11.60
C ALA A 112 7.74 -0.03 -11.12
N ALA A 113 6.57 -0.29 -10.54
CA ALA A 113 5.65 0.71 -10.00
C ALA A 113 6.26 1.51 -8.85
N LEU A 114 6.94 0.84 -7.91
CA LEU A 114 7.65 1.50 -6.82
C LEU A 114 8.77 2.39 -7.34
N THR A 115 9.49 1.96 -8.39
CA THR A 115 10.53 2.76 -9.03
C THR A 115 9.95 3.97 -9.75
N ALA A 116 8.88 3.80 -10.53
CA ALA A 116 8.19 4.87 -11.24
C ALA A 116 7.65 5.93 -10.26
N ARG A 117 7.05 5.49 -9.16
CA ARG A 117 6.53 6.37 -8.09
C ARG A 117 7.63 7.21 -7.44
N GLN A 118 8.79 6.64 -7.20
CA GLN A 118 9.95 7.38 -6.65
C GLN A 118 10.46 8.44 -7.64
N SER A 119 10.49 8.11 -8.93
CA SER A 119 10.90 9.04 -9.99
C SER A 119 9.92 10.22 -10.13
N CYS A 120 8.61 9.97 -10.09
CA CYS A 120 7.59 11.03 -10.09
C CYS A 120 7.70 11.93 -8.86
N ARG A 121 7.90 11.36 -7.66
CA ARG A 121 8.13 12.15 -6.44
C ARG A 121 9.38 13.02 -6.54
N LYS A 122 10.49 12.50 -7.08
CA LYS A 122 11.71 13.28 -7.30
C LYS A 122 11.48 14.44 -8.28
N ALA A 123 10.77 14.23 -9.38
CA ALA A 123 10.45 15.28 -10.34
C ALA A 123 9.57 16.39 -9.74
N THR A 124 8.61 16.04 -8.88
CA THR A 124 7.80 17.06 -8.15
C THR A 124 8.63 17.83 -7.13
N HIS A 125 9.65 17.19 -6.56
CA HIS A 125 10.51 17.75 -5.53
C HIS A 125 11.71 18.55 -6.08
N GLU A 126 11.98 18.49 -7.39
CA GLU A 126 12.93 19.38 -8.08
C GLU A 126 12.25 20.69 -8.52
N ALA A 127 10.92 20.71 -8.69
CA ALA A 127 10.15 21.92 -9.00
C ALA A 127 9.96 22.86 -7.78
N ALA A 128 10.03 22.32 -6.56
CA ALA A 128 10.14 23.09 -5.33
C ALA A 128 11.61 23.04 -4.87
N GLY A 129 12.32 24.17 -4.92
CA GLY A 129 13.75 24.20 -4.60
C GLY A 129 14.09 23.42 -3.31
N PRO A 130 15.25 22.75 -3.24
CA PRO A 130 15.60 21.82 -2.16
C PRO A 130 15.47 22.42 -0.74
N ASN A 131 15.55 23.75 -0.61
CA ASN A 131 15.37 24.46 0.66
C ASN A 131 13.90 24.57 1.11
N THR A 132 12.92 24.72 0.20
CA THR A 132 11.51 24.85 0.58
C THR A 132 10.90 23.53 1.00
N ALA A 133 11.25 22.44 0.32
CA ALA A 133 10.73 21.12 0.67
C ALA A 133 11.35 20.57 1.96
N ARG A 134 12.63 20.86 2.23
CA ARG A 134 13.25 20.58 3.53
C ARG A 134 12.60 21.40 4.65
N ALA A 135 12.41 22.70 4.45
CA ALA A 135 11.72 23.54 5.43
C ALA A 135 10.29 23.06 5.73
N GLN A 136 9.59 22.54 4.72
CA GLN A 136 8.24 22.01 4.89
C GLN A 136 8.22 20.66 5.62
N ALA A 137 9.20 19.78 5.38
CA ALA A 137 9.38 18.56 6.15
C ALA A 137 9.73 18.86 7.61
N ASP A 138 10.63 19.82 7.85
CA ASP A 138 11.03 20.27 9.18
C ASP A 138 9.85 20.88 9.95
N ALA A 139 8.97 21.62 9.27
CA ALA A 139 7.75 22.17 9.87
C ALA A 139 6.73 21.08 10.25
N ARG A 140 6.57 20.04 9.42
CA ARG A 140 5.66 18.90 9.72
C ARG A 140 6.18 18.07 10.90
N PHE A 141 7.49 17.83 10.92
CA PHE A 141 8.14 17.12 12.03
C PHE A 141 7.97 17.87 13.35
N ASP A 142 8.23 19.18 13.36
CA ASP A 142 8.03 20.02 14.54
C ASP A 142 6.59 19.99 15.04
N HIS A 143 5.62 20.09 14.13
CA HIS A 143 4.22 20.03 14.50
C HIS A 143 3.87 18.70 15.18
N ALA A 144 4.26 17.57 14.58
CA ALA A 144 4.01 16.25 15.14
C ALA A 144 4.68 16.06 16.51
N LEU A 145 5.90 16.59 16.68
CA LEU A 145 6.64 16.49 17.93
C LEU A 145 6.04 17.38 19.03
N ARG A 146 5.49 18.55 18.66
CA ARG A 146 4.74 19.40 19.60
C ARG A 146 3.47 18.73 20.10
N GLU A 147 2.69 18.13 19.21
CA GLU A 147 1.46 17.39 19.60
C GLU A 147 1.82 16.29 20.59
N LEU A 148 2.82 15.46 20.25
CA LEU A 148 3.26 14.35 21.10
C LEU A 148 3.77 14.82 22.48
N LEU A 149 4.56 15.88 22.54
CA LEU A 149 5.07 16.42 23.80
C LEU A 149 3.95 17.06 24.65
N THR A 150 2.96 17.68 24.00
CA THR A 150 1.83 18.30 24.70
C THR A 150 0.89 17.23 25.28
N GLU A 151 0.59 16.18 24.51
CA GLU A 151 -0.22 15.03 24.94
C GLU A 151 0.38 14.25 26.11
N ASN A 152 1.71 14.24 26.25
CA ASN A 152 2.42 13.46 27.27
C ASN A 152 2.91 14.27 28.48
N THR A 153 2.56 15.56 28.57
CA THR A 153 2.92 16.39 29.74
C THR A 153 1.85 16.33 30.82
N GLY A 154 2.26 15.98 32.05
CA GLY A 154 1.38 15.87 33.22
C GLY A 154 0.74 17.21 33.65
N PRO A 155 -0.05 17.21 34.75
CA PRO A 155 -0.81 18.39 35.18
C PRO A 155 0.15 19.52 35.60
N GLY A 156 0.33 20.47 34.68
CA GLY A 156 1.36 21.51 34.73
C GLY A 156 1.80 21.96 33.33
N GLY A 157 1.70 21.07 32.34
CA GLY A 157 2.03 21.34 30.93
C GLY A 157 3.50 21.69 30.70
N ILE A 158 3.93 21.69 29.44
CA ILE A 158 5.20 22.31 29.04
C ILE A 158 4.94 23.76 28.66
N SER A 159 5.76 24.69 29.16
CA SER A 159 5.65 26.08 28.72
C SER A 159 6.08 26.21 27.25
N PRO A 160 5.50 27.13 26.46
CA PRO A 160 5.86 27.29 25.04
C PRO A 160 7.36 27.50 24.82
N ALA A 161 8.01 28.27 25.69
CA ALA A 161 9.46 28.50 25.63
C ALA A 161 10.28 27.24 25.94
N ALA A 162 9.83 26.39 26.87
CA ALA A 162 10.49 25.12 27.17
C ALA A 162 10.28 24.10 26.04
N LEU A 163 9.13 24.13 25.38
CA LEU A 163 8.83 23.32 24.21
C LEU A 163 9.74 23.71 23.03
N ASP A 164 9.84 25.00 22.72
CA ASP A 164 10.73 25.50 21.66
C ASP A 164 12.20 25.17 21.93
N ALA A 165 12.66 25.29 23.18
CA ALA A 165 14.01 24.90 23.58
C ALA A 165 14.25 23.39 23.40
N THR A 166 13.25 22.55 23.72
CA THR A 166 13.32 21.10 23.58
C THR A 166 13.40 20.70 22.11
N LEU A 167 12.55 21.29 21.24
CA LEU A 167 12.60 21.06 19.80
C LEU A 167 13.94 21.48 19.19
N ALA A 168 14.46 22.64 19.58
CA ALA A 168 15.76 23.12 19.12
C ALA A 168 16.91 22.17 19.53
N ASN A 169 16.84 21.55 20.70
CA ASN A 169 17.86 20.61 21.18
C ASN A 169 17.76 19.26 20.46
N ILE A 170 16.54 18.75 20.22
CA ILE A 170 16.31 17.52 19.44
C ILE A 170 16.82 17.69 18.01
N ARG A 171 16.58 18.84 17.39
CA ARG A 171 17.12 19.16 16.06
C ARG A 171 18.65 19.17 16.02
N ARG A 172 19.27 19.82 17.00
CA ARG A 172 20.74 19.85 17.11
C ARG A 172 21.34 18.45 17.21
N LEU A 173 20.71 17.56 17.99
CA LEU A 173 21.12 16.16 18.10
C LEU A 173 20.92 15.39 16.80
N ALA A 174 19.79 15.59 16.12
CA ALA A 174 19.52 14.95 14.84
C ALA A 174 20.52 15.39 13.75
N ASP A 175 20.87 16.68 13.70
CA ASP A 175 21.85 17.22 12.76
C ASP A 175 23.27 16.72 13.08
N ALA A 176 23.66 16.67 14.36
CA ALA A 176 24.95 16.11 14.78
C ALA A 176 25.08 14.64 14.37
N TRP A 177 24.02 13.84 14.58
CA TRP A 177 24.00 12.43 14.20
C TRP A 177 24.01 12.21 12.68
N ALA A 178 23.33 13.09 11.93
CA ALA A 178 23.36 13.06 10.47
C ALA A 178 24.73 13.46 9.89
N GLN A 179 25.47 14.35 10.55
CA GLN A 179 26.83 14.73 10.18
C GLN A 179 27.84 13.62 10.47
N GLU A 180 27.74 12.98 11.64
CA GLU A 180 28.58 11.85 12.04
C GLU A 180 28.46 10.66 11.07
N ARG A 181 27.25 10.42 10.54
CA ARG A 181 27.01 9.39 9.51
C ARG A 181 27.52 9.73 8.12
N ARG A 182 27.76 11.00 7.81
CA ARG A 182 28.33 11.43 6.52
C ARG A 182 29.86 11.42 6.52
N HIS A 183 30.48 11.45 7.70
CA HIS A 183 31.92 11.33 7.88
C HIS A 183 32.26 10.26 8.93
N PRO A 184 32.15 8.97 8.60
CA PRO A 184 32.65 7.91 9.47
C PRO A 184 34.18 7.94 9.46
N GLY A 185 34.79 8.75 10.33
CA GLY A 185 36.24 8.83 10.51
C GLY A 185 36.88 10.11 9.99
N SER A 186 36.98 11.11 10.86
CA SER A 186 38.11 12.05 10.86
C SER A 186 38.57 12.20 12.31
N GLU A 187 39.03 11.09 12.86
CA GLU A 187 40.04 11.10 13.92
C GLU A 187 41.33 10.56 13.31
N ALA A 188 42.31 11.46 13.18
CA ALA A 188 43.73 11.20 13.22
C ALA A 188 44.35 12.34 14.04
#